data_AF-A0A7V9MS62-F1
#
_entry.id   AF-A0A7V9MS62-F1
#
_cell.length_a   1.000
_cell.length_b   1.000
_cell.length_c   1.000
_cell.angle_alpha   90.00
_cell.angle_beta   90.00
_cell.angle_gamma   90.00
#
_symmetry.space_group_name_H-M   'P 1'
#
loop_
_entity.id
_entity.type
_entity.pdbx_description
1 polymer ?
#
loop_
_entity_poly.entity_id
_entity_poly.type
_entity_poly.pdbx_seq_one_letter_code
_entity_poly.pdbx_strand_id
1 'polypeptide(L)'
;MDKACNGFAVLIGAFLVLEGIWGLTSPVVFGVLTTNLTHAIIHIVLGIAGIATGWMGRARGFCIFLGILLLAVGVLRFVPGVGELIVRILNVNIAVAWVNMVVGTVALIVSFVPDRSRVAGR
;
A
#
# COMPACT_ATOMS: atom_id res chain seq x y z
N MET A 1 -15.82 -5.91 14.38
CA MET A 1 -15.10 -6.19 13.12
C MET A 1 -14.54 -4.86 12.66
N ASP A 2 -13.21 -4.69 12.55
CA ASP A 2 -12.55 -3.39 12.29
C ASP A 2 -12.97 -2.80 10.93
N LYS A 3 -14.13 -2.13 10.90
CA LYS A 3 -14.78 -1.60 9.67
C LYS A 3 -13.84 -0.65 8.93
N ALA A 4 -13.08 0.15 9.67
CA ALA A 4 -12.10 1.08 9.11
C ALA A 4 -10.98 0.36 8.34
N CYS A 5 -10.32 -0.62 8.96
CA CYS A 5 -9.29 -1.42 8.29
C CYS A 5 -9.84 -2.18 7.08
N ASN A 6 -11.00 -2.81 7.21
CA ASN A 6 -11.55 -3.62 6.14
C ASN A 6 -11.91 -2.76 4.93
N GLY A 7 -12.58 -1.62 5.15
CA GLY A 7 -12.90 -0.66 4.09
C GLY A 7 -11.63 -0.08 3.44
N PHE A 8 -10.65 0.32 4.26
CA PHE A 8 -9.37 0.82 3.77
C PHE A 8 -8.63 -0.24 2.93
N ALA A 9 -8.56 -1.49 3.38
CA ALA A 9 -7.87 -2.57 2.67
C ALA A 9 -8.49 -2.88 1.30
N VAL A 10 -9.83 -2.86 1.19
CA VAL A 10 -10.50 -2.99 -0.11
C VAL A 10 -10.18 -1.81 -1.01
N LEU A 11 -10.27 -0.58 -0.50
CA LEU A 11 -10.02 0.63 -1.28
C LEU A 11 -8.58 0.69 -1.80
N ILE A 12 -7.59 0.53 -0.91
CA ILE A 12 -6.19 0.52 -1.32
C ILE A 12 -5.87 -0.69 -2.18
N GLY A 13 -6.49 -1.84 -1.90
CA GLY A 13 -6.32 -3.04 -2.70
C GLY A 13 -6.76 -2.83 -4.15
N ALA A 14 -7.94 -2.23 -4.36
CA ALA A 14 -8.43 -1.87 -5.69
C ALA A 14 -7.50 -0.87 -6.39
N PHE A 15 -7.02 0.15 -5.68
CA PHE A 15 -6.06 1.11 -6.22
C PHE A 15 -4.77 0.42 -6.69
N LEU A 16 -4.20 -0.48 -5.88
CA LEU A 16 -2.97 -1.21 -6.24
C LEU A 16 -3.19 -2.16 -7.43
N VAL A 17 -4.34 -2.85 -7.51
CA VAL A 17 -4.64 -3.69 -8.69
C VAL A 17 -4.73 -2.83 -9.95
N LEU A 18 -5.44 -1.70 -9.90
CA LEU A 18 -5.58 -0.80 -11.05
C LEU A 18 -4.23 -0.23 -11.50
N GLU A 19 -3.43 0.23 -10.54
CA GLU A 19 -2.08 0.74 -10.80
C GLU A 19 -1.22 -0.37 -11.44
N GLY A 20 -1.23 -1.57 -10.85
CA GLY A 20 -0.38 -2.66 -11.29
C GLY A 20 -0.76 -3.16 -12.69
N ILE A 21 -2.05 -3.30 -13.00
CA ILE A 21 -2.52 -3.67 -14.35
C ILE A 21 -2.10 -2.62 -15.38
N TRP A 22 -2.24 -1.33 -15.07
CA TRP A 22 -1.75 -0.27 -15.95
C TRP A 22 -0.22 -0.35 -16.10
N GLY A 23 0.50 -0.56 -15.00
CA GLY A 23 1.95 -0.68 -14.96
C GLY A 23 2.54 -1.81 -15.80
N LEU A 24 1.75 -2.83 -16.15
CA LEU A 24 2.16 -3.88 -17.10
C LEU A 24 2.34 -3.35 -18.53
N THR A 25 1.67 -2.26 -18.89
CA THR A 25 1.68 -1.71 -20.26
C THR A 25 2.29 -0.31 -20.35
N SER A 26 2.43 0.40 -19.22
CA SER A 26 3.03 1.73 -19.17
C SER A 26 4.05 1.84 -18.03
N PRO A 27 5.25 2.40 -18.26
CA PRO A 27 6.21 2.68 -17.20
C PRO A 27 5.81 3.87 -16.31
N VAL A 28 4.75 4.61 -16.67
CA VAL A 28 4.20 5.75 -15.92
C VAL A 28 2.68 5.60 -15.81
N VAL A 29 2.17 5.56 -14.58
CA VAL A 29 0.76 5.43 -14.25
C VAL A 29 0.23 6.76 -13.71
N PHE A 30 -1.00 7.12 -14.07
CA PHE A 30 -1.62 8.43 -13.73
C PHE A 30 -0.77 9.65 -14.15
N GLY A 31 0.11 9.48 -15.15
CA GLY A 31 1.00 10.53 -15.66
C GLY A 31 2.18 10.90 -14.74
N VAL A 32 2.28 10.33 -13.54
CA VAL A 32 3.29 10.74 -12.54
C VAL A 32 3.94 9.56 -11.80
N LEU A 33 3.23 8.45 -11.60
CA LEU A 33 3.75 7.33 -10.80
C LEU A 33 4.59 6.39 -11.68
N THR A 34 5.89 6.37 -11.47
CA THR A 34 6.78 5.47 -12.23
C THR A 34 6.72 4.06 -11.67
N THR A 35 6.73 3.09 -12.58
CA THR A 35 6.67 1.67 -12.23
C THR A 35 7.51 0.85 -13.21
N ASN A 36 7.72 -0.41 -12.88
CA ASN A 36 8.32 -1.41 -13.77
C ASN A 36 7.59 -2.73 -13.58
N LEU A 37 7.99 -3.76 -14.32
CA LEU A 37 7.34 -5.07 -14.25
C LEU A 37 7.30 -5.64 -12.82
N THR A 38 8.42 -5.54 -12.08
CA THR A 38 8.50 -6.04 -10.70
C THR A 38 7.53 -5.31 -9.78
N HIS A 39 7.51 -3.98 -9.85
CA HIS A 39 6.66 -3.14 -9.01
C HIS A 39 5.16 -3.33 -9.35
N ALA A 40 4.82 -3.44 -10.64
CA ALA A 40 3.47 -3.74 -11.11
C ALA A 40 2.96 -5.08 -10.57
N ILE A 41 3.79 -6.14 -10.61
CA ILE A 41 3.44 -7.46 -10.05
C ILE A 41 3.20 -7.37 -8.54
N ILE A 42 4.07 -6.67 -7.80
CA ILE A 42 3.90 -6.46 -6.36
C ILE A 42 2.57 -5.79 -6.07
N HIS A 43 2.20 -4.73 -6.81
CA HIS A 43 0.93 -4.04 -6.64
C HIS A 43 -0.28 -4.91 -6.94
N ILE A 44 -0.25 -5.74 -7.99
CA ILE A 44 -1.35 -6.70 -8.26
C ILE A 44 -1.50 -7.69 -7.10
N VAL A 45 -0.40 -8.30 -6.65
CA VAL A 45 -0.43 -9.31 -5.57
C VAL A 45 -0.92 -8.72 -4.25
N LEU A 46 -0.34 -7.58 -3.84
CA LEU A 46 -0.75 -6.88 -2.63
C LEU A 46 -2.19 -6.35 -2.75
N GLY A 47 -2.58 -5.92 -3.94
CA GLY A 47 -3.91 -5.43 -4.23
C GLY A 47 -4.99 -6.51 -4.03
N ILE A 48 -4.77 -7.69 -4.62
CA ILE A 48 -5.64 -8.86 -4.45
C ILE A 48 -5.70 -9.28 -2.96
N ALA A 49 -4.55 -9.31 -2.27
CA ALA A 49 -4.51 -9.64 -0.84
C ALA A 49 -5.30 -8.64 0.01
N GLY A 50 -5.23 -7.35 -0.30
CA GLY A 50 -5.99 -6.30 0.38
C GLY A 50 -7.51 -6.45 0.21
N ILE A 51 -7.97 -6.67 -1.02
CA ILE A 51 -9.39 -6.92 -1.32
C ILE A 51 -9.88 -8.17 -0.58
N ALA A 52 -9.15 -9.29 -0.70
CA ALA A 52 -9.52 -10.55 -0.08
C ALA A 52 -9.60 -10.44 1.45
N THR A 53 -8.57 -9.89 2.10
CA THR A 53 -8.54 -9.74 3.56
C THR A 53 -9.58 -8.74 4.08
N GLY A 54 -9.88 -7.70 3.30
CA GLY A 54 -10.95 -6.75 3.56
C GLY A 54 -12.34 -7.38 3.56
N TRP A 55 -12.67 -8.16 2.53
CA TRP A 55 -13.95 -8.88 2.46
C TRP A 55 -14.10 -9.98 3.52
N MET A 56 -12.99 -10.64 3.89
CA MET A 56 -12.99 -11.64 4.97
C MET A 56 -13.08 -11.02 6.37
N GLY A 57 -13.03 -9.68 6.49
CA GLY A 57 -13.07 -8.99 7.77
C GLY A 57 -11.80 -9.12 8.61
N ARG A 58 -10.67 -9.51 8.00
CA ARG A 58 -9.38 -9.82 8.65
C ARG A 58 -8.24 -8.88 8.21
N ALA A 59 -8.57 -7.66 7.78
CA ALA A 59 -7.62 -6.75 7.15
C ALA A 59 -6.55 -6.17 8.09
N ARG A 60 -6.72 -6.23 9.41
CA ARG A 60 -5.81 -5.54 10.36
C ARG A 60 -4.34 -5.94 10.16
N GLY A 61 -4.04 -7.23 10.05
CA GLY A 61 -2.68 -7.71 9.81
C GLY A 61 -2.12 -7.24 8.46
N PHE A 62 -2.95 -7.24 7.42
CA PHE A 62 -2.61 -6.68 6.11
C PHE A 62 -2.30 -5.18 6.19
N CYS A 63 -3.12 -4.38 6.88
CA CYS A 63 -2.89 -2.94 7.04
C CYS A 63 -1.57 -2.64 7.76
N ILE A 64 -1.22 -3.40 8.81
CA ILE A 64 0.06 -3.25 9.51
C ILE A 64 1.21 -3.58 8.57
N PHE A 65 1.16 -4.74 7.92
CA PHE A 65 2.20 -5.18 6.99
C PHE A 65 2.39 -4.18 5.84
N LEU A 66 1.31 -3.81 5.15
CA LEU A 66 1.32 -2.86 4.06
C LEU A 66 1.83 -1.49 4.53
N GLY A 67 1.39 -1.05 5.72
CA GLY A 67 1.82 0.20 6.32
C GLY A 67 3.34 0.27 6.52
N ILE A 68 3.92 -0.76 7.14
CA ILE A 68 5.36 -0.87 7.35
C ILE A 68 6.09 -0.94 6.01
N LEU A 69 5.62 -1.78 5.07
CA LEU A 69 6.26 -1.97 3.77
C LEU A 69 6.32 -0.66 2.97
N LEU A 70 5.18 0.03 2.83
CA LEU A 70 5.11 1.28 2.05
C LEU A 70 5.93 2.38 2.71
N LEU A 71 5.85 2.53 4.04
CA LEU A 71 6.69 3.50 4.75
C LEU A 71 8.18 3.20 4.56
N ALA A 72 8.58 1.93 4.68
CA ALA A 72 9.96 1.53 4.47
C ALA A 72 10.43 1.88 3.05
N VAL A 73 9.71 1.48 2.01
CA VAL A 73 10.08 1.79 0.62
C VAL A 73 10.13 3.30 0.37
N GLY A 74 9.15 4.05 0.90
CA GLY A 74 9.09 5.50 0.77
C GLY A 74 10.26 6.22 1.44
N VAL A 75 10.61 5.83 2.67
CA VAL A 75 11.74 6.41 3.42
C VAL A 75 13.08 5.99 2.81
N LEU A 76 13.26 4.71 2.46
CA LEU A 76 14.50 4.18 1.89
C LEU A 76 14.87 4.85 0.56
N ARG A 77 13.89 5.41 -0.18
CA ARG A 77 14.15 6.20 -1.39
C ARG A 77 15.06 7.41 -1.14
N PHE A 78 15.09 7.94 0.07
CA PHE A 78 15.88 9.13 0.46
C PHE A 78 17.19 8.78 1.19
N VAL A 79 17.45 7.49 1.44
CA VAL A 79 18.67 7.04 2.12
C VAL A 79 19.80 6.90 1.09
N PRO A 80 20.94 7.56 1.25
CA PRO A 80 22.08 7.41 0.34
C PRO A 80 22.53 5.95 0.20
N GLY A 81 22.88 5.53 -1.02
CA GLY A 81 23.24 4.15 -1.35
C GLY A 81 22.04 3.19 -1.50
N VAL A 82 21.05 3.26 -0.60
CA VAL A 82 19.85 2.40 -0.68
C VAL A 82 18.80 2.95 -1.66
N GLY A 83 18.66 4.27 -1.75
CA GLY A 83 17.69 4.91 -2.63
C GLY A 83 17.91 4.58 -4.11
N GLU A 84 19.16 4.45 -4.54
CA GLU A 84 19.51 4.02 -5.90
C GLU A 84 19.06 2.57 -6.17
N LEU A 85 19.19 1.69 -5.17
CA LEU A 85 18.70 0.31 -5.26
C LEU A 85 17.18 0.27 -5.41
N ILE A 86 16.46 1.09 -4.63
CA ILE A 86 14.99 1.20 -4.70
C ILE A 86 14.56 1.71 -6.08
N VAL A 87 15.23 2.73 -6.62
CA VAL A 87 14.98 3.21 -7.99
C VAL A 87 15.26 2.12 -9.02
N ARG A 88 16.38 1.41 -8.89
CA ARG A 88 16.78 0.38 -9.86
C ARG A 88 15.84 -0.82 -9.86
N ILE A 89 15.40 -1.28 -8.68
CA ILE A 89 14.57 -2.49 -8.54
C ILE A 89 13.09 -2.18 -8.79
N LEU A 90 12.57 -1.06 -8.27
CA LEU A 90 11.14 -0.77 -8.25
C LEU A 90 10.74 0.44 -9.11
N ASN A 91 11.70 1.14 -9.70
CA ASN A 91 11.47 2.37 -10.46
C ASN A 91 10.68 3.43 -9.66
N VAL A 92 10.95 3.56 -8.36
CA VAL A 92 10.25 4.50 -7.48
C VAL A 92 10.82 5.91 -7.67
N ASN A 93 10.07 6.79 -8.31
CA ASN A 93 10.38 8.22 -8.33
C ASN A 93 9.97 8.92 -7.02
N ILE A 94 10.21 10.23 -6.95
CA ILE A 94 9.92 11.03 -5.75
C ILE A 94 8.41 11.02 -5.43
N ALA A 95 7.55 11.09 -6.45
CA ALA A 95 6.10 11.10 -6.25
C ALA A 95 5.60 9.78 -5.64
N VAL A 96 6.07 8.64 -6.17
CA VAL A 96 5.75 7.31 -5.63
C VAL A 96 6.22 7.17 -4.18
N ALA A 97 7.41 7.70 -3.85
CA ALA A 97 7.90 7.66 -2.47
C ALA A 97 6.99 8.44 -1.52
N TRP A 98 6.51 9.62 -1.91
CA TRP A 98 5.54 10.39 -1.13
C TRP A 98 4.20 9.65 -0.96
N VAL A 99 3.67 9.07 -2.05
CA VAL A 99 2.45 8.25 -1.98
C VAL A 99 2.63 7.09 -1.00
N ASN A 100 3.75 6.37 -1.08
CA ASN A 100 4.06 5.26 -0.18
C ASN A 100 4.15 5.69 1.28
N MET A 101 4.78 6.84 1.57
CA MET A 101 4.84 7.34 2.95
C MET A 101 3.46 7.73 3.49
N VAL A 102 2.64 8.43 2.68
CA VAL A 102 1.29 8.87 3.09
C VAL A 102 0.38 7.66 3.29
N VAL A 103 0.27 6.80 2.28
CA VAL A 103 -0.57 5.60 2.32
C VAL A 103 -0.12 4.66 3.42
N GLY A 104 1.20 4.46 3.58
CA GLY A 104 1.75 3.62 4.63
C GLY A 104 1.43 4.15 6.04
N THR A 105 1.54 5.46 6.24
CA THR A 105 1.13 6.12 7.50
C THR A 105 -0.35 5.92 7.78
N VAL A 106 -1.21 6.17 6.78
CA VAL A 106 -2.66 5.98 6.92
C VAL A 106 -2.99 4.53 7.25
N ALA A 107 -2.35 3.56 6.57
CA ALA A 107 -2.54 2.13 6.81
C ALA A 107 -2.20 1.73 8.27
N LEU A 108 -1.12 2.29 8.83
CA LEU A 108 -0.79 2.11 10.23
C LEU A 108 -1.81 2.76 11.15
N ILE A 109 -2.19 4.02 10.91
CA ILE A 109 -3.17 4.73 11.74
C ILE A 109 -4.48 3.95 11.82
N VAL A 110 -5.05 3.55 10.67
CA VAL A 110 -6.33 2.81 10.66
C VAL A 110 -6.21 1.47 11.38
N SER A 111 -5.02 0.85 11.40
CA SER A 111 -4.78 -0.41 12.11
C SER A 111 -4.83 -0.29 13.64
N PHE A 112 -4.67 0.92 14.18
CA PHE A 112 -4.73 1.18 15.62
C PHE A 112 -6.06 1.82 16.08
N VAL A 113 -6.95 2.22 15.16
CA VAL A 113 -8.26 2.77 15.52
C VAL A 113 -9.13 1.70 16.18
N PRO A 114 -9.56 1.87 17.45
CA PRO A 114 -10.40 0.90 18.14
C PRO A 114 -11.82 0.83 17.56
N ASP A 115 -12.35 -0.37 17.39
CA ASP A 115 -13.75 -0.59 17.04
C ASP A 115 -14.67 -0.21 18.21
N ARG A 116 -15.38 0.93 18.08
CA ARG A 116 -16.29 1.44 19.11
C ARG A 116 -17.41 0.46 19.48
N SER A 117 -17.70 -0.53 18.64
CA SER A 117 -18.68 -1.58 18.96
C SER A 117 -18.25 -2.52 20.09
N ARG A 118 -16.96 -2.53 20.47
CA ARG A 118 -16.45 -3.30 21.62
C ARG A 118 -16.54 -2.54 22.95
N VAL A 119 -16.74 -1.22 22.93
CA VAL A 119 -16.78 -0.38 24.13
C VAL A 119 -18.19 -0.28 24.70
N ALA A 120 -19.23 -0.35 23.85
CA ALA A 120 -20.63 -0.25 24.28
C ALA A 120 -21.24 -1.58 24.80
N GLY A 121 -20.47 -2.67 24.79
CA GLY A 121 -20.90 -4.01 25.24
C GLY A 121 -20.22 -4.50 26.52
N ARG A 122 -19.60 -3.60 27.29
CA ARG A 122 -19.05 -3.88 28.62
C ARG A 122 -19.73 -3.00 29.65
#